data_AF-A0AAX6GCM1-F1
#
_entry.id   AF-A0AAX6GCM1-F1
#
_cell.length_a   1.000
_cell.length_b   1.000
_cell.length_c   1.000
_cell.angle_alpha   90.00
_cell.angle_beta   90.00
_cell.angle_gamma   90.00
#
_symmetry.space_group_name_H-M   'P 1'
#
loop_
_entity.id
_entity.type
_entity.pdbx_description
1 polymer ?
#
loop_
_entity_poly.entity_id
_entity_poly.type
_entity_poly.pdbx_seq_one_letter_code
_entity_poly.pdbx_strand_id
1 'polypeptide(L)'
;MNVPPERDAKSCLERWKNYLKPGIKKGSLSEEKQRLVIRLQVKHENKWKKIAAEVPDRTTKRIGKWWEVFKEKQQRESKESNKAVSPSIEPG
;
A
#
# COMPACT_ATOMS: atom_id res chain seq x y z
N MET A 1 0.38 -36.50 -17.31
CA MET A 1 1.56 -36.42 -16.43
C MET A 1 1.37 -35.19 -15.54
N ASN A 2 1.28 -35.37 -14.22
CA ASN A 2 1.20 -34.27 -13.25
C ASN A 2 2.61 -33.69 -13.09
N VAL A 3 2.94 -32.65 -13.87
CA VAL A 3 4.16 -31.85 -13.65
C VAL A 3 3.98 -31.12 -12.32
N PRO A 4 4.80 -31.39 -11.28
CA PRO A 4 4.83 -30.57 -10.10
C PRO A 4 5.15 -29.14 -10.55
N PRO A 5 4.41 -28.10 -10.11
CA PRO A 5 4.68 -26.74 -10.55
C PRO A 5 6.14 -26.42 -10.20
N GLU A 6 6.99 -26.28 -11.23
CA GLU A 6 8.39 -25.89 -11.06
C GLU A 6 8.39 -24.56 -10.31
N ARG A 7 8.77 -24.63 -9.02
CA ARG A 7 8.95 -23.45 -8.20
C ARG A 7 10.31 -22.88 -8.57
N ASP A 8 10.33 -21.98 -9.53
CA ASP A 8 11.49 -21.15 -9.82
C ASP A 8 12.14 -20.65 -8.52
N ALA A 9 13.45 -20.83 -8.39
CA ALA A 9 14.20 -20.40 -7.21
C ALA A 9 13.96 -18.91 -6.88
N LYS A 10 13.66 -18.11 -7.92
CA LYS A 10 13.25 -16.72 -7.83
C LYS A 10 11.94 -16.51 -7.06
N SER A 11 10.93 -17.36 -7.30
CA SER A 11 9.62 -17.30 -6.63
C SER A 11 9.73 -17.72 -5.16
N CYS A 12 10.54 -18.75 -4.87
CA CYS A 12 10.86 -19.15 -3.50
C CYS A 12 11.57 -18.03 -2.72
N LEU A 13 12.58 -17.40 -3.33
CA LEU A 13 13.31 -16.28 -2.73
C LEU A 13 12.40 -15.07 -2.49
N GLU A 14 11.54 -14.72 -3.44
CA GLU A 14 10.55 -13.66 -3.26
C GLU A 14 9.60 -13.99 -2.11
N ARG A 15 9.10 -15.22 -2.02
CA ARG A 15 8.19 -15.61 -0.93
C ARG A 15 8.87 -15.52 0.43
N TRP A 16 10.15 -15.92 0.51
CA TRP A 16 10.91 -15.77 1.74
C TRP A 16 11.10 -14.29 2.11
N LYS A 17 11.55 -13.46 1.17
CA LYS A 17 11.78 -12.01 1.38
C LYS A 17 10.52 -11.20 1.67
N ASN A 18 9.36 -11.64 1.18
CA ASN A 18 8.10 -10.89 1.33
C ASN A 18 7.21 -11.43 2.47
N TYR A 19 7.35 -12.69 2.86
CA TYR A 19 6.38 -13.33 3.77
C TYR A 19 6.98 -14.22 4.87
N LEU A 20 8.18 -14.80 4.68
CA LEU A 20 8.73 -15.79 5.62
C LEU A 20 9.93 -15.27 6.45
N LYS A 21 10.62 -14.20 6.01
CA LYS A 21 11.77 -13.66 6.73
C LYS A 21 11.32 -13.23 8.15
N PRO A 22 12.00 -13.70 9.22
CA PRO A 22 11.73 -13.23 10.57
C PRO A 22 12.01 -11.72 10.65
N GLY A 23 11.04 -10.96 11.17
CA GLY A 23 11.03 -9.48 11.15
C GLY A 23 9.92 -8.87 10.30
N ILE A 24 9.38 -9.60 9.31
CA ILE A 24 8.25 -9.10 8.52
C ILE A 24 6.97 -9.09 9.37
N LYS A 25 6.57 -7.90 9.88
CA LYS A 25 5.31 -7.75 10.61
C LYS A 25 4.12 -8.10 9.71
N LYS A 26 3.46 -9.23 9.95
CA LYS A 26 2.19 -9.62 9.30
C LYS A 26 1.05 -8.80 9.90
N GLY A 27 0.91 -7.55 9.49
CA GLY A 27 -0.18 -6.68 9.94
C GLY A 27 -0.21 -5.37 9.19
N SER A 28 -1.16 -4.52 9.57
CA SER A 28 -1.36 -3.18 9.03
C SER A 28 -0.06 -2.35 9.06
N LEU A 29 0.06 -1.39 8.14
CA LEU A 29 1.16 -0.45 8.18
C LEU A 29 0.96 0.46 9.40
N SER A 30 1.92 0.46 10.34
CA SER A 30 1.87 1.36 11.51
C SER A 30 1.80 2.81 11.04
N GLU A 31 1.11 3.66 11.79
CA GLU A 31 0.91 5.06 11.42
C GLU A 31 2.24 5.81 11.20
N GLU A 32 3.25 5.53 12.03
CA GLU A 32 4.61 6.06 11.86
C GLU A 32 5.19 5.70 10.47
N LYS A 33 4.99 4.45 10.04
CA LYS A 33 5.45 3.98 8.73
C LYS A 33 4.60 4.55 7.60
N GLN A 34 3.31 4.74 7.80
CA GLN A 34 2.42 5.40 6.83
C GLN A 34 2.88 6.83 6.56
N ARG A 35 3.12 7.61 7.63
CA ARG A 35 3.65 8.98 7.55
C ARG A 35 5.01 9.00 6.83
N LEU A 36 5.87 8.03 7.11
CA LEU A 36 7.15 7.89 6.42
C LEU A 36 6.96 7.61 4.92
N VAL A 37 6.10 6.67 4.55
CA VAL A 37 5.80 6.37 3.14
C VAL A 37 5.24 7.60 2.43
N ILE A 38 4.33 8.36 3.04
CA ILE A 38 3.79 9.59 2.45
C ILE A 38 4.90 10.61 2.19
N ARG A 39 5.75 10.88 3.18
CA ARG A 39 6.89 11.81 3.03
C ARG A 39 7.86 11.36 1.95
N LEU A 40 8.19 10.07 1.92
CA LEU A 40 9.08 9.49 0.93
C LEU A 40 8.46 9.47 -0.46
N GLN A 41 7.15 9.26 -0.57
CA GLN A 41 6.42 9.32 -1.83
C GLN A 41 6.43 10.74 -2.42
N VAL A 42 6.29 11.77 -1.59
CA VAL A 42 6.43 13.16 -2.04
C VAL A 42 7.86 13.44 -2.52
N LYS A 43 8.87 12.85 -1.87
CA LYS A 43 10.30 13.05 -2.20
C LYS A 43 10.81 12.21 -3.38
N HIS A 44 10.30 10.99 -3.54
CA HIS A 44 10.83 9.98 -4.46
C HIS A 44 9.80 9.45 -5.46
N GLU A 45 8.53 9.84 -5.34
CA GLU A 45 7.43 9.41 -6.21
C GLU A 45 7.31 7.88 -6.30
N ASN A 46 6.97 7.33 -7.47
CA ASN A 46 6.76 5.89 -7.71
C ASN A 46 8.04 5.02 -7.60
N LYS A 47 9.11 5.51 -6.97
CA LYS A 47 10.35 4.77 -6.72
C LYS A 47 10.21 3.88 -5.48
N TRP A 48 9.25 2.97 -5.51
CA TRP A 48 8.89 2.08 -4.38
C TRP A 48 10.06 1.23 -3.86
N LYS A 49 11.00 0.84 -4.72
CA LYS A 49 12.20 0.10 -4.29
C LYS A 49 13.07 0.95 -3.36
N LYS A 50 13.19 2.25 -3.63
CA LYS A 50 13.96 3.19 -2.82
C LYS A 50 13.24 3.50 -1.51
N ILE A 51 11.93 3.75 -1.59
CA ILE A 51 11.07 3.95 -0.41
C ILE A 51 11.11 2.72 0.51
N ALA A 52 11.03 1.51 -0.04
CA ALA A 52 11.11 0.28 0.74
C ALA A 52 12.48 0.04 1.39
N ALA A 53 13.56 0.59 0.82
CA ALA A 53 14.88 0.54 1.45
C ALA A 53 14.95 1.44 2.69
N GLU A 54 14.18 2.54 2.72
CA GLU A 54 14.11 3.47 3.85
C GLU A 54 13.05 3.09 4.91
N VAL A 55 12.15 2.14 4.60
CA VAL A 55 11.13 1.65 5.54
C VAL A 55 11.50 0.24 6.02
N PRO A 56 12.15 0.10 7.19
CA PRO A 56 12.55 -1.21 7.72
C PRO A 56 11.33 -2.11 7.99
N ASP A 57 11.51 -3.43 7.84
CA ASP A 57 10.48 -4.48 8.02
C ASP A 57 9.25 -4.40 7.09
N ARG A 58 9.37 -3.70 5.97
CA ARG A 58 8.31 -3.61 4.95
C ARG A 58 8.88 -3.81 3.56
N THR A 59 8.20 -4.63 2.76
CA THR A 59 8.62 -4.93 1.39
C THR A 59 7.94 -3.99 0.40
N THR A 60 8.60 -3.72 -0.73
CA THR A 60 8.10 -2.90 -1.85
C THR A 60 6.66 -3.24 -2.23
N LYS A 61 6.32 -4.54 -2.32
CA LYS A 61 4.96 -5.01 -2.63
C LYS A 61 3.91 -4.48 -1.66
N ARG A 62 4.22 -4.45 -0.36
CA ARG A 62 3.26 -3.99 0.66
C ARG A 62 3.10 -2.46 0.64
N ILE A 63 4.18 -1.74 0.41
CA ILE A 63 4.15 -0.27 0.34
C ILE A 63 3.33 0.18 -0.87
N GLY A 64 3.58 -0.40 -2.05
CA GLY A 64 2.80 -0.12 -3.26
C GLY A 64 1.32 -0.43 -3.05
N LYS A 65 0.99 -1.63 -2.53
CA LYS A 65 -0.40 -2.01 -2.27
C LYS A 65 -1.11 -1.08 -1.29
N TRP A 66 -0.42 -0.68 -0.22
CA TRP A 66 -0.97 0.27 0.74
C TRP A 66 -1.23 1.63 0.09
N TRP A 67 -0.32 2.11 -0.76
CA TRP A 67 -0.48 3.39 -1.45
C TRP A 67 -1.66 3.41 -2.42
N GLU A 68 -1.90 2.31 -3.15
CA GLU A 68 -3.08 2.16 -4.00
C GLU A 68 -4.36 2.35 -3.17
N VAL A 69 -4.49 1.61 -2.08
CA VAL A 69 -5.65 1.70 -1.18
C VAL A 69 -5.76 3.10 -0.56
N PHE A 70 -4.63 3.72 -0.19
CA PHE A 70 -4.61 5.08 0.34
C PHE A 70 -5.15 6.08 -0.67
N LYS A 71 -4.69 6.03 -1.94
CA LYS A 71 -5.21 6.90 -3.02
C LYS A 71 -6.69 6.67 -3.31
N GLU A 72 -7.14 5.42 -3.32
CA GLU A 72 -8.56 5.09 -3.53
C GLU A 72 -9.43 5.67 -2.40
N LYS A 73 -8.95 5.60 -1.15
CA LYS A 73 -9.63 6.19 0.00
C LYS A 73 -9.76 7.71 -0.15
N GLN A 74 -8.66 8.41 -0.47
CA GLN A 74 -8.68 9.87 -0.68
C GLN A 74 -9.65 10.30 -1.80
N GLN A 75 -9.71 9.53 -2.89
CA GLN A 75 -10.65 9.79 -3.98
C GLN A 75 -12.11 9.57 -3.58
N ARG A 76 -12.40 8.56 -2.75
CA ARG A 76 -13.74 8.30 -2.25
C ARG A 76 -14.21 9.43 -1.34
N GLU A 77 -13.37 9.88 -0.41
CA GLU A 77 -13.66 11.00 0.49
C GLU A 77 -13.92 12.30 -0.30
N SER A 78 -13.17 12.55 -1.39
CA SER A 78 -13.39 13.71 -2.27
C SER A 78 -14.71 13.63 -3.07
N LYS A 79 -15.17 12.41 -3.41
CA LYS A 79 -16.47 12.19 -4.09
C LYS A 79 -17.65 12.31 -3.13
N GLU A 80 -17.47 11.88 -1.88
CA GLU A 80 -18.51 11.96 -0.86
C GLU A 80 -18.75 13.40 -0.39
N SER A 81 -17.69 14.21 -0.30
CA SER A 81 -17.80 15.63 0.04
C SER A 81 -18.52 16.47 -1.02
N ASN A 82 -18.50 16.04 -2.30
CA ASN A 82 -19.27 16.67 -3.39
C ASN A 82 -20.76 16.29 -3.43
N LYS A 83 -21.22 15.32 -2.60
CA LYS A 83 -22.64 14.88 -2.57
C LYS A 83 -23.44 15.53 -1.43
N ALA A 84 -22.79 16.28 -0.54
CA ALA A 84 -23.40 16.83 0.68
C ALA A 84 -23.85 18.29 0.57
N VAL A 85 -23.88 18.89 -0.64
CA VAL A 85 -24.45 20.23 -0.85
C VAL A 85 -25.62 20.15 -1.83
N SER A 86 -26.79 19.77 -1.32
CA SER A 86 -28.06 20.11 -1.96
C SER A 86 -28.65 21.27 -1.16
N PRO A 87 -28.97 22.43 -1.78
CA PRO A 87 -29.55 23.56 -1.07
C PRO A 87 -30.96 23.21 -0.62
N SER A 88 -31.25 23.46 0.66
CA SER A 88 -32.60 23.52 1.20
C SER A 88 -33.44 24.49 0.38
N ILE A 89 -34.57 24.04 -0.15
CA ILE A 89 -35.68 24.92 -0.50
C ILE A 89 -36.88 24.40 0.28
N GLU A 90 -37.19 25.10 1.36
CA GLU A 90 -38.47 25.00 2.05
C GLU A 90 -39.53 25.74 1.22
N PRO A 91 -40.69 25.13 0.93
CA PRO A 91 -41.89 25.86 0.64
C PRO A 91 -42.80 25.84 1.88
N GLY A 92 -43.18 27.04 2.33
CA GLY A 92 -44.26 27.27 3.28
C GLY A 92 -45.64 27.13 2.66
#